data_AF-A0A3N5Q7R3-F1
#
_entry.id   AF-A0A3N5Q7R3-F1
#
_cell.length_a   1.000
_cell.length_b   1.000
_cell.length_c   1.000
_cell.angle_alpha   90.00
_cell.angle_beta   90.00
_cell.angle_gamma   90.00
#
_symmetry.space_group_name_H-M   'P 1'
#
loop_
_entity.id
_entity.type
_entity.pdbx_description
1 polymer ?
#
loop_
_entity_poly.entity_id
_entity_poly.type
_entity_poly.pdbx_seq_one_letter_code
_entity_poly.pdbx_strand_id
1 'polypeptide(L)'
;MKSNKATLILKKSDKQFKLFKIIFHSDGSYFITAPYHTGNSAFLFKVNFDFRKHIQTIPLNETLEKMELDDEEQALKISHHPDGFLQFSGKYIKSGRNADGSPKGIGIQSWTHDNPAKGPSWGISIKNINFLKEANKITRENLIVDASTIVDGMECDDVLIEGFFIPMRFAPYIFLENGNEFISITHPVAINLKLYVVRADSVERCKGFFGIHIQSTKLIFDGNESGFVFSTSSGNIEMNGEELIKGTCMFAAYPNEFKKYLFPSLNWNVFYKPKPH
;
A
#
# COMPACT_ATOMS: atom_id res chain seq x y z
N MET A 1 -13.97 11.75 15.03
CA MET A 1 -12.75 12.57 15.16
C MET A 1 -12.93 13.76 14.21
N LYS A 2 -11.90 14.57 13.87
CA LYS A 2 -12.04 15.72 12.91
C LYS A 2 -10.84 15.86 11.95
N SER A 3 -10.54 14.89 11.09
CA SER A 3 -9.59 14.99 9.98
C SER A 3 -9.86 13.98 8.85
N ASN A 4 -9.57 14.38 7.62
CA ASN A 4 -9.59 13.51 6.44
C ASN A 4 -8.22 12.88 6.17
N LYS A 5 -7.30 12.95 7.14
CA LYS A 5 -5.92 12.47 7.02
C LYS A 5 -5.57 11.64 8.25
N ALA A 6 -4.78 10.61 8.03
CA ALA A 6 -4.21 9.78 9.10
C ALA A 6 -2.75 9.47 8.78
N THR A 7 -1.82 9.92 9.62
CA THR A 7 -0.42 9.47 9.58
C THR A 7 -0.29 8.23 10.45
N LEU A 8 0.26 7.14 9.90
CA LEU A 8 0.56 5.95 10.69
C LEU A 8 1.94 6.10 11.34
N ILE A 9 1.95 5.91 12.66
CA ILE A 9 3.14 5.96 13.50
C ILE A 9 3.36 4.58 14.10
N LEU A 10 4.55 4.04 13.90
CA LEU A 10 4.99 2.84 14.62
C LEU A 10 5.76 3.26 15.86
N LYS A 11 5.27 2.90 17.03
CA LYS A 11 5.96 3.09 18.30
C LYS A 11 6.74 1.82 18.62
N LYS A 12 8.07 1.90 18.70
CA LYS A 12 8.93 0.79 19.11
C LYS A 12 9.92 1.29 20.14
N SER A 13 9.92 0.67 21.32
CA SER A 13 10.66 1.16 22.49
C SER A 13 10.31 2.63 22.77
N ASP A 14 11.30 3.51 22.92
CA ASP A 14 11.11 4.95 23.18
C ASP A 14 11.00 5.79 21.90
N LYS A 15 10.99 5.16 20.72
CA LYS A 15 10.97 5.84 19.42
C LYS A 15 9.62 5.74 18.73
N GLN A 16 9.32 6.76 17.93
CA GLN A 16 8.09 6.86 17.14
C GLN A 16 8.45 7.15 15.69
N PHE A 17 8.23 6.18 14.81
CA PHE A 17 8.62 6.25 13.41
C PHE A 17 7.41 6.60 12.54
N LYS A 18 7.53 7.63 11.70
CA LYS A 18 6.50 7.94 10.71
C LYS A 18 6.57 6.91 9.59
N LEU A 19 5.55 6.05 9.47
CA LEU A 19 5.49 5.06 8.40
C LEU A 19 5.08 5.72 7.10
N PHE A 20 3.81 6.10 6.98
CA PHE A 20 3.21 6.73 5.80
C PHE A 20 1.94 7.50 6.22
N LYS A 21 1.28 8.16 5.27
CA LYS A 21 0.05 8.92 5.50
C LYS A 21 -1.04 8.52 4.51
N ILE A 22 -2.25 8.35 5.02
CA ILE A 22 -3.49 8.17 4.26
C ILE A 22 -4.22 9.50 4.22
N ILE A 23 -4.69 9.90 3.04
CA ILE A 23 -5.42 11.14 2.81
C ILE A 23 -6.69 10.80 2.04
N PHE A 24 -7.84 11.10 2.59
CA PHE A 24 -9.13 11.02 1.90
C PHE A 24 -9.48 12.38 1.32
N HIS A 25 -10.01 12.38 0.11
CA HIS A 25 -10.33 13.59 -0.63
C HIS A 25 -11.82 13.69 -0.92
N SER A 26 -12.30 14.91 -1.16
CA SER A 26 -13.73 15.23 -1.24
C SER A 26 -14.44 14.64 -2.47
N ASP A 27 -13.70 14.24 -3.50
CA ASP A 27 -14.20 13.52 -4.67
C ASP A 27 -14.37 12.01 -4.41
N GLY A 28 -14.04 11.54 -3.21
CA GLY A 28 -14.08 10.13 -2.83
C GLY A 28 -12.78 9.37 -3.17
N SER A 29 -11.78 10.07 -3.73
CA SER A 29 -10.44 9.53 -3.95
C SER A 29 -9.69 9.38 -2.62
N TYR A 30 -8.70 8.50 -2.60
CA TYR A 30 -7.73 8.43 -1.52
C TYR A 30 -6.30 8.51 -2.04
N PHE A 31 -5.39 8.92 -1.16
CA PHE A 31 -3.96 9.00 -1.42
C PHE A 31 -3.20 8.31 -0.30
N ILE A 32 -2.15 7.58 -0.68
CA ILE A 32 -1.21 6.93 0.25
C ILE A 32 0.18 7.45 -0.08
N THR A 33 0.85 8.07 0.89
CA THR A 33 2.23 8.55 0.67
C THR A 33 3.21 7.38 0.65
N ALA A 34 4.31 7.54 -0.06
CA ALA A 34 5.47 6.69 0.14
C ALA A 34 5.97 6.76 1.60
N PRO A 35 6.76 5.78 2.06
CA PRO A 35 7.34 5.81 3.39
C PRO A 35 8.16 7.06 3.65
N TYR A 36 8.15 7.59 4.88
CA TYR A 36 8.99 8.74 5.29
C TYR A 36 10.45 8.31 5.50
N HIS A 37 11.06 7.68 4.50
CA HIS A 37 12.42 7.16 4.53
C HIS A 37 13.46 8.27 4.33
N THR A 38 14.55 8.28 5.11
CA THR A 38 15.59 9.32 5.09
C THR A 38 16.40 9.36 3.80
N GLY A 39 16.41 8.26 3.03
CA GLY A 39 17.00 8.19 1.69
C GLY A 39 16.37 9.12 0.64
N ASN A 40 15.20 9.71 0.94
CA ASN A 40 14.58 10.84 0.23
C ASN A 40 14.44 10.69 -1.30
N SER A 41 14.49 9.47 -1.83
CA SER A 41 14.32 9.20 -3.25
C SER A 41 13.63 7.87 -3.47
N ALA A 42 13.00 7.71 -4.63
CA ALA A 42 12.40 6.45 -5.07
C ALA A 42 12.54 6.28 -6.58
N PHE A 43 12.53 5.03 -7.01
CA PHE A 43 12.44 4.62 -8.40
C PHE A 43 11.06 4.06 -8.65
N LEU A 44 10.35 4.67 -9.60
CA LEU A 44 9.03 4.24 -10.01
C LEU A 44 9.13 3.33 -11.22
N PHE A 45 8.29 2.30 -11.29
CA PHE A 45 8.20 1.42 -12.46
C PHE A 45 6.86 0.67 -12.49
N LYS A 46 6.52 0.12 -13.65
CA LYS A 46 5.37 -0.80 -13.81
C LYS A 46 5.87 -2.20 -14.07
N VAL A 47 5.07 -3.17 -13.65
CA VAL A 47 5.34 -4.58 -13.87
C VAL A 47 4.09 -5.27 -14.36
N ASN A 48 4.22 -5.99 -15.47
CA ASN A 48 3.20 -6.92 -15.93
C ASN A 48 3.42 -8.29 -15.27
N PHE A 49 2.44 -8.73 -14.49
CA PHE A 49 2.40 -10.05 -13.88
C PHE A 49 1.56 -11.00 -14.71
N ASP A 50 2.05 -12.22 -14.90
CA ASP A 50 1.28 -13.38 -15.33
C ASP A 50 0.93 -14.23 -14.10
N PHE A 51 -0.27 -14.09 -13.55
CA PHE A 51 -0.65 -14.74 -12.28
C PHE A 51 -0.75 -16.26 -12.36
N ARG A 52 -0.58 -16.84 -13.55
CA ARG A 52 -0.44 -18.30 -13.74
C ARG A 52 0.96 -18.80 -13.38
N LYS A 53 1.95 -17.90 -13.23
CA LYS A 53 3.32 -18.22 -12.87
C LYS A 53 3.55 -18.01 -11.37
N HIS A 54 4.05 -19.03 -10.68
CA HIS A 54 4.34 -18.97 -9.23
C HIS A 54 5.49 -18.03 -8.87
N ILE A 55 6.52 -17.95 -9.73
CA ILE A 55 7.68 -17.07 -9.57
C ILE A 55 7.93 -16.39 -10.90
N GLN A 56 8.11 -15.07 -10.87
CA GLN A 56 8.42 -14.28 -12.05
C GLN A 56 9.63 -13.40 -11.78
N THR A 57 10.68 -13.60 -12.58
CA THR A 57 11.76 -12.63 -12.69
C THR A 57 11.25 -11.51 -13.57
N ILE A 58 11.11 -10.33 -12.98
CA ILE A 58 10.63 -9.16 -13.68
C ILE A 58 11.84 -8.35 -14.13
N PRO A 59 12.10 -8.24 -15.43
CA PRO A 59 13.15 -7.39 -15.93
C PRO A 59 12.64 -5.92 -15.83
N LEU A 60 13.39 -5.04 -15.16
CA LEU A 60 13.03 -3.64 -14.87
C LEU A 60 13.13 -2.75 -16.14
N ASN A 61 12.46 -3.16 -17.22
CA ASN A 61 12.68 -2.64 -18.57
C ASN A 61 11.73 -1.51 -18.93
N GLU A 62 10.74 -1.21 -18.09
CA GLU A 62 9.65 -0.28 -18.41
C GLU A 62 9.58 0.84 -17.37
N THR A 63 10.15 1.97 -17.79
CA THR A 63 10.02 3.31 -17.21
C THR A 63 10.47 3.43 -15.76
N LEU A 64 11.79 3.58 -15.57
CA LEU A 64 12.40 4.01 -14.31
C LEU A 64 12.38 5.55 -14.24
N GLU A 65 11.52 6.11 -13.40
CA GLU A 65 11.59 7.53 -13.04
C GLU A 65 12.15 7.67 -11.62
N LYS A 66 13.25 8.43 -11.47
CA LYS A 66 13.79 8.78 -10.14
C LYS A 66 13.04 10.00 -9.62
N MET A 67 12.48 9.88 -8.43
CA MET A 67 11.71 10.93 -7.78
C MET A 67 12.34 11.31 -6.43
N GLU A 68 12.26 12.58 -6.08
CA GLU A 68 12.58 13.07 -4.73
C GLU A 68 11.34 12.97 -3.83
N LEU A 69 11.54 12.61 -2.56
CA LEU A 69 10.47 12.36 -1.59
C LEU A 69 10.35 13.43 -0.50
N ASP A 70 11.27 14.39 -0.44
CA ASP A 70 11.56 15.15 0.79
C ASP A 70 10.54 16.23 1.16
N ASP A 71 9.51 16.45 0.35
CA ASP A 71 8.48 17.44 0.61
C ASP A 71 7.23 16.77 1.21
N GLU A 72 6.89 16.98 2.50
CA GLU A 72 5.71 16.35 3.10
C GLU A 72 4.40 16.67 2.36
N GLU A 73 4.32 17.82 1.67
CA GLU A 73 3.16 18.23 0.89
C GLU A 73 3.20 17.70 -0.54
N GLN A 74 4.39 17.66 -1.16
CA GLN A 74 4.60 17.21 -2.55
C GLN A 74 5.21 15.80 -2.69
N ALA A 75 5.27 15.05 -1.58
CA ALA A 75 5.82 13.71 -1.51
C ALA A 75 5.17 12.81 -2.55
N LEU A 76 5.91 11.78 -2.98
CA LEU A 76 5.36 10.72 -3.80
C LEU A 76 4.15 10.08 -3.10
N LYS A 77 3.04 9.98 -3.83
CA LYS A 77 1.80 9.34 -3.38
C LYS A 77 1.24 8.46 -4.46
N ILE A 78 0.54 7.43 -4.04
CA ILE A 78 -0.38 6.69 -4.91
C ILE A 78 -1.76 7.31 -4.71
N SER A 79 -2.35 7.80 -5.79
CA SER A 79 -3.75 8.21 -5.83
C SER A 79 -4.61 7.08 -6.38
N HIS A 80 -5.74 6.81 -5.75
CA HIS A 80 -6.75 5.91 -6.27
C HIS A 80 -8.10 6.62 -6.28
N HIS A 81 -8.65 6.75 -7.48
CA HIS A 81 -9.92 7.43 -7.71
C HIS A 81 -11.09 6.44 -7.69
N PRO A 82 -12.32 6.91 -7.41
CA PRO A 82 -13.49 6.04 -7.34
C PRO A 82 -13.76 5.18 -8.58
N ASP A 83 -13.38 5.67 -9.76
CA ASP A 83 -13.51 5.00 -11.05
C ASP A 83 -12.43 3.91 -11.27
N GLY A 84 -11.54 3.70 -10.32
CA GLY A 84 -10.43 2.75 -10.40
C GLY A 84 -9.16 3.33 -11.02
N PHE A 85 -9.12 4.63 -11.36
CA PHE A 85 -7.89 5.23 -11.87
C PHE A 85 -6.83 5.28 -10.76
N LEU A 86 -5.70 4.63 -10.98
CA LEU A 86 -4.63 4.49 -10.01
C LEU A 86 -3.35 5.09 -10.60
N GLN A 87 -2.68 5.99 -9.89
CA GLN A 87 -1.53 6.72 -10.44
C GLN A 87 -0.54 7.15 -9.35
N PHE A 88 0.74 7.23 -9.70
CA PHE A 88 1.70 7.98 -8.91
C PHE A 88 1.54 9.49 -9.12
N SER A 89 1.58 10.25 -8.04
CA SER A 89 1.55 11.70 -8.04
C SER A 89 2.62 12.23 -7.10
N GLY A 90 3.15 13.41 -7.39
CA GLY A 90 4.24 14.01 -6.63
C GLY A 90 4.92 15.10 -7.44
N LYS A 91 5.86 15.80 -6.81
CA LYS A 91 6.69 16.81 -7.50
C LYS A 91 7.35 16.18 -8.73
N TYR A 92 7.23 16.83 -9.90
CA TYR A 92 7.77 16.38 -11.19
C TYR A 92 7.12 15.14 -11.84
N ILE A 93 6.08 14.56 -11.26
CA ILE A 93 5.34 13.45 -11.89
C ILE A 93 4.24 14.01 -12.78
N LYS A 94 4.22 13.60 -14.05
CA LYS A 94 3.11 13.91 -14.97
C LYS A 94 1.88 13.07 -14.59
N SER A 95 0.98 13.65 -13.82
CA SER A 95 -0.29 13.03 -13.39
C SER A 95 -1.49 13.42 -14.26
N GLY A 96 -2.62 12.73 -14.08
CA GLY A 96 -3.87 12.91 -14.80
C GLY A 96 -4.04 11.99 -16.01
N ARG A 97 -5.06 12.31 -16.83
CA ARG A 97 -5.37 11.62 -18.09
C ARG A 97 -5.09 12.54 -19.29
N ASN A 98 -4.77 11.93 -20.43
CA ASN A 98 -4.74 12.59 -21.74
C ASN A 98 -6.16 12.85 -22.24
N ALA A 99 -6.30 13.61 -23.32
CA ALA A 99 -7.61 13.93 -23.92
C ALA A 99 -8.35 12.68 -24.40
N ASP A 100 -7.63 11.63 -24.78
CA ASP A 100 -8.16 10.31 -25.17
C ASP A 100 -8.52 9.42 -23.95
N GLY A 101 -8.36 9.92 -22.73
CA GLY A 101 -8.62 9.19 -21.49
C GLY A 101 -7.47 8.29 -21.00
N SER A 102 -6.38 8.16 -21.78
CA SER A 102 -5.22 7.35 -21.40
C SER A 102 -4.46 7.97 -20.22
N PRO A 103 -3.87 7.16 -19.32
CA PRO A 103 -3.07 7.67 -18.21
C PRO A 103 -1.85 8.47 -18.68
N LYS A 104 -1.59 9.64 -18.08
CA LYS A 104 -0.29 10.31 -18.17
C LYS A 104 0.70 9.61 -17.24
N GLY A 105 1.98 9.56 -17.62
CA GLY A 105 3.05 9.01 -16.76
C GLY A 105 2.76 7.59 -16.23
N ILE A 106 2.99 7.40 -14.93
CA ILE A 106 2.88 6.08 -14.28
C ILE A 106 1.49 5.93 -13.63
N GLY A 107 0.48 5.69 -14.48
CA GLY A 107 -0.88 5.32 -14.07
C GLY A 107 -1.43 4.08 -14.78
N ILE A 108 -2.44 3.45 -14.18
CA ILE A 108 -3.14 2.26 -14.66
C ILE A 108 -4.64 2.36 -14.32
N GLN A 109 -5.47 1.57 -15.01
CA GLN A 109 -6.88 1.40 -14.66
C GLN A 109 -7.03 0.15 -13.77
N SER A 110 -7.32 0.33 -12.49
CA SER A 110 -7.46 -0.72 -11.49
C SER A 110 -8.93 -0.91 -11.07
N TRP A 111 -9.12 -1.61 -9.94
CA TRP A 111 -10.41 -1.92 -9.32
C TRP A 111 -11.13 -0.66 -8.86
N THR A 112 -12.44 -0.55 -9.11
CA THR A 112 -13.22 0.60 -8.63
C THR A 112 -13.45 0.52 -7.11
N HIS A 113 -13.79 1.63 -6.48
CA HIS A 113 -14.12 1.61 -5.04
C HIS A 113 -15.42 0.82 -4.75
N ASP A 114 -16.32 0.65 -5.73
CA ASP A 114 -17.54 -0.15 -5.58
C ASP A 114 -17.26 -1.65 -5.69
N ASN A 115 -16.18 -2.02 -6.37
CA ASN A 115 -15.72 -3.39 -6.53
C ASN A 115 -14.20 -3.47 -6.30
N PRO A 116 -13.75 -3.25 -5.05
CA PRO A 116 -12.33 -3.19 -4.74
C PRO A 116 -11.63 -4.53 -4.94
N ALA A 117 -10.30 -4.50 -5.02
CA ALA A 117 -9.49 -5.71 -5.07
C ALA A 117 -9.85 -6.66 -3.91
N LYS A 118 -9.86 -7.97 -4.18
CA LYS A 118 -10.10 -8.98 -3.13
C LYS A 118 -8.95 -9.07 -2.11
N GLY A 119 -7.73 -8.74 -2.55
CA GLY A 119 -6.54 -8.63 -1.70
C GLY A 119 -6.27 -7.18 -1.27
N PRO A 120 -5.06 -6.89 -0.76
CA PRO A 120 -4.64 -5.53 -0.46
C PRO A 120 -4.76 -4.61 -1.68
N SER A 121 -5.26 -3.40 -1.47
CA SER A 121 -5.27 -2.33 -2.48
C SER A 121 -3.88 -1.71 -2.67
N TRP A 122 -3.04 -1.80 -1.65
CA TRP A 122 -1.64 -1.39 -1.68
C TRP A 122 -0.84 -2.14 -0.60
N GLY A 123 0.47 -2.16 -0.77
CA GLY A 123 1.40 -2.83 0.13
C GLY A 123 2.70 -2.04 0.28
N ILE A 124 3.26 -2.01 1.48
CA ILE A 124 4.51 -1.33 1.80
C ILE A 124 5.40 -2.30 2.58
N SER A 125 6.58 -2.60 2.04
CA SER A 125 7.67 -3.25 2.75
C SER A 125 8.71 -2.20 3.14
N ILE A 126 9.12 -2.15 4.40
CA ILE A 126 10.16 -1.24 4.88
C ILE A 126 11.23 -2.08 5.57
N LYS A 127 12.45 -2.03 5.04
CA LYS A 127 13.62 -2.65 5.66
C LYS A 127 14.27 -1.63 6.59
N ASN A 128 14.46 -2.02 7.84
CA ASN A 128 15.08 -1.23 8.88
C ASN A 128 14.40 0.12 9.14
N ILE A 129 13.34 0.11 9.97
CA ILE A 129 12.55 1.29 10.35
C ILE A 129 13.36 2.42 11.00
N ASN A 130 14.59 2.15 11.47
CA ASN A 130 15.47 3.20 12.01
C ASN A 130 15.88 4.25 10.97
N PHE A 131 15.68 3.96 9.67
CA PHE A 131 15.88 4.91 8.57
C PHE A 131 14.61 5.68 8.20
N LEU A 132 13.57 5.64 9.03
CA LEU A 132 12.40 6.49 8.89
C LEU A 132 12.54 7.79 9.70
N LYS A 133 11.89 8.85 9.23
CA LYS A 133 11.77 10.10 9.99
C LYS A 133 11.00 9.85 11.29
N GLU A 134 11.55 10.34 12.40
CA GLU A 134 10.88 10.26 13.71
C GLU A 134 9.71 11.26 13.79
N ALA A 135 8.70 10.91 14.59
CA ALA A 135 7.55 11.75 14.85
C ALA A 135 7.83 12.68 16.03
N ASN A 136 8.03 13.96 15.75
CA ASN A 136 8.31 14.96 16.80
C ASN A 136 7.06 15.43 17.57
N LYS A 137 5.87 15.15 17.04
CA LYS A 137 4.59 15.56 17.65
C LYS A 137 3.50 14.57 17.30
N ILE A 138 2.87 14.01 18.33
CA ILE A 138 1.63 13.27 18.19
C ILE A 138 0.45 14.24 18.14
N THR A 139 -0.42 14.00 17.18
CA THR A 139 -1.64 14.75 16.93
C THR A 139 -2.82 13.77 16.84
N ARG A 140 -4.04 14.31 16.89
CA ARG A 140 -5.27 13.52 16.70
C ARG A 140 -5.40 12.87 15.31
N GLU A 141 -4.54 13.25 14.36
CA GLU A 141 -4.50 12.71 12.99
C GLU A 141 -3.54 11.53 12.89
N ASN A 142 -3.14 10.94 14.01
CA ASN A 142 -2.17 9.85 14.03
C ASN A 142 -2.83 8.56 14.48
N LEU A 143 -2.67 7.50 13.70
CA LEU A 143 -2.89 6.14 14.15
C LEU A 143 -1.55 5.63 14.69
N ILE A 144 -1.50 5.38 15.99
CA ILE A 144 -0.30 4.89 16.67
C ILE A 144 -0.45 3.39 16.86
N VAL A 145 0.46 2.64 16.25
CA VAL A 145 0.57 1.19 16.42
C VAL A 145 1.78 0.92 17.29
N ASP A 146 1.56 0.24 18.42
CA ASP A 146 2.66 -0.20 19.27
C ASP A 146 3.25 -1.49 18.71
N ALA A 147 4.56 -1.52 18.47
CA ALA A 147 5.24 -2.67 17.90
C ALA A 147 5.05 -3.94 18.74
N SER A 148 4.84 -3.82 20.06
CA SER A 148 4.54 -4.96 20.94
C SER A 148 3.17 -5.62 20.66
N THR A 149 2.28 -4.95 19.94
CA THR A 149 0.95 -5.47 19.57
C THR A 149 0.94 -6.12 18.19
N ILE A 150 2.02 -5.97 17.44
CA ILE A 150 2.20 -6.66 16.16
C ILE A 150 2.57 -8.10 16.50
N VAL A 151 1.75 -9.05 16.05
CA VAL A 151 2.00 -10.48 16.29
C VAL A 151 3.35 -10.82 15.67
N ASP A 152 4.32 -11.16 16.52
CA ASP A 152 5.70 -11.36 16.11
C ASP A 152 6.13 -12.81 16.25
N GLY A 153 6.87 -13.28 15.24
CA GLY A 153 7.72 -14.47 15.32
C GLY A 153 9.20 -14.11 15.29
N MET A 154 9.59 -12.85 15.06
CA MET A 154 10.97 -12.40 14.88
C MET A 154 11.18 -10.96 15.34
N GLU A 155 11.99 -10.75 16.38
CA GLU A 155 12.52 -9.42 16.73
C GLU A 155 13.36 -8.86 15.56
N CYS A 156 12.73 -8.10 14.67
CA CYS A 156 13.40 -7.43 13.55
C CYS A 156 12.91 -6.00 13.39
N ASP A 157 13.70 -5.18 12.69
CA ASP A 157 13.38 -3.78 12.37
C ASP A 157 12.70 -3.65 10.99
N ASP A 158 12.23 -4.77 10.44
CA ASP A 158 11.65 -4.85 9.11
C ASP A 158 10.14 -5.04 9.23
N VAL A 159 9.36 -4.27 8.46
CA VAL A 159 7.91 -4.31 8.53
C VAL A 159 7.27 -4.48 7.15
N LEU A 160 6.22 -5.30 7.09
CA LEU A 160 5.29 -5.36 5.97
C LEU A 160 3.94 -4.79 6.42
N ILE A 161 3.40 -3.90 5.59
CA ILE A 161 2.13 -3.21 5.81
C ILE A 161 1.26 -3.45 4.58
N GLU A 162 0.01 -3.84 4.81
CA GLU A 162 -0.97 -4.02 3.74
C GLU A 162 -2.24 -3.23 4.05
N GLY A 163 -2.75 -2.53 3.05
CA GLY A 163 -3.98 -1.76 3.17
C GLY A 163 -5.11 -2.35 2.33
N PHE A 164 -6.21 -2.66 2.98
CA PHE A 164 -7.42 -3.20 2.37
C PHE A 164 -8.46 -2.10 2.29
N PHE A 165 -8.88 -1.71 1.07
CA PHE A 165 -10.03 -0.82 0.91
C PHE A 165 -11.32 -1.60 1.18
N ILE A 166 -12.06 -1.19 2.20
CA ILE A 166 -13.26 -1.86 2.67
C ILE A 166 -14.48 -0.96 2.42
N PRO A 167 -15.49 -1.43 1.67
CA PRO A 167 -16.70 -0.66 1.40
C PRO A 167 -17.43 -0.22 2.68
N MET A 168 -17.99 0.98 2.67
CA MET A 168 -18.61 1.62 3.84
C MET A 168 -19.75 0.79 4.45
N ARG A 169 -20.42 -0.06 3.65
CA ARG A 169 -21.45 -0.99 4.13
C ARG A 169 -20.96 -1.96 5.22
N PHE A 170 -19.64 -2.17 5.35
CA PHE A 170 -19.06 -3.01 6.39
C PHE A 170 -18.71 -2.25 7.67
N ALA A 171 -18.95 -0.93 7.75
CA ALA A 171 -18.70 -0.14 8.95
C ALA A 171 -19.42 -0.64 10.22
N PRO A 172 -20.63 -1.23 10.16
CA PRO A 172 -21.28 -1.79 11.35
C PRO A 172 -20.52 -2.95 12.02
N TYR A 173 -19.54 -3.55 11.32
CA TYR A 173 -18.72 -4.65 11.85
C TYR A 173 -17.39 -4.16 12.46
N ILE A 174 -17.19 -2.85 12.56
CA ILE A 174 -16.04 -2.26 13.25
C ILE A 174 -16.26 -2.41 14.76
N PHE A 175 -15.22 -2.84 15.47
CA PHE A 175 -15.23 -2.96 16.93
C PHE A 175 -14.07 -2.18 17.55
N LEU A 176 -14.22 -1.80 18.82
CA LEU A 176 -13.20 -1.08 19.58
C LEU A 176 -12.43 -2.05 20.48
N GLU A 177 -11.12 -1.90 20.52
CA GLU A 177 -10.26 -2.61 21.46
C GLU A 177 -9.08 -1.72 21.85
N ASN A 178 -8.82 -1.57 23.15
CA ASN A 178 -7.71 -0.74 23.68
C ASN A 178 -7.67 0.69 23.10
N GLY A 179 -8.83 1.28 22.82
CA GLY A 179 -8.96 2.63 22.26
C GLY A 179 -8.77 2.74 20.75
N ASN A 180 -8.48 1.63 20.05
CA ASN A 180 -8.34 1.57 18.60
C ASN A 180 -9.55 0.90 17.94
N GLU A 181 -9.88 1.31 16.72
CA GLU A 181 -10.90 0.69 15.88
C GLU A 181 -10.29 -0.46 15.07
N PHE A 182 -11.01 -1.58 15.01
CA PHE A 182 -10.60 -2.78 14.30
C PHE A 182 -11.74 -3.35 13.46
N ILE A 183 -11.37 -4.11 12.44
CA ILE A 183 -12.27 -4.97 11.67
C ILE A 183 -11.58 -6.29 11.36
N SER A 184 -12.34 -7.37 11.32
CA SER A 184 -11.85 -8.68 10.90
C SER A 184 -12.30 -8.99 9.48
N ILE A 185 -11.36 -9.45 8.64
CA ILE A 185 -11.66 -9.90 7.28
C ILE A 185 -11.05 -11.28 7.05
N THR A 186 -11.59 -12.03 6.10
CA THR A 186 -10.96 -13.26 5.60
C THR A 186 -10.07 -12.90 4.40
N HIS A 187 -8.77 -13.08 4.55
CA HIS A 187 -7.80 -12.94 3.46
C HIS A 187 -8.10 -13.97 2.36
N PRO A 188 -7.81 -13.67 1.08
CA PRO A 188 -8.01 -14.62 -0.03
C PRO A 188 -7.36 -16.00 0.14
N VAL A 189 -6.35 -16.13 1.02
CA VAL A 189 -5.72 -17.40 1.39
C VAL A 189 -6.41 -18.12 2.56
N ALA A 190 -7.65 -17.74 2.88
CA ALA A 190 -8.50 -18.29 3.92
C ALA A 190 -7.99 -18.10 5.37
N ILE A 191 -7.14 -17.10 5.61
CA ILE A 191 -6.71 -16.70 6.95
C ILE A 191 -7.54 -15.50 7.42
N ASN A 192 -7.97 -15.51 8.68
CA ASN A 192 -8.65 -14.35 9.27
C ASN A 192 -7.63 -13.32 9.75
N LEU A 193 -7.74 -12.09 9.25
CA LEU A 193 -6.89 -10.97 9.63
C LEU A 193 -7.68 -10.00 10.51
N LYS A 194 -7.04 -9.50 11.57
CA LYS A 194 -7.52 -8.37 12.36
C LYS A 194 -6.78 -7.12 11.91
N LEU A 195 -7.54 -6.12 11.47
CA LEU A 195 -7.01 -4.93 10.80
C LEU A 195 -7.32 -3.68 11.60
N TYR A 196 -6.34 -2.78 11.75
CA TYR A 196 -6.58 -1.43 12.26
C TYR A 196 -7.44 -0.65 11.28
N VAL A 197 -8.45 0.07 11.76
CA VAL A 197 -9.34 0.86 10.91
C VAL A 197 -8.84 2.29 10.79
N VAL A 198 -8.77 2.76 9.55
CA VAL A 198 -8.54 4.17 9.21
C VAL A 198 -9.67 4.64 8.30
N ARG A 199 -10.47 5.59 8.79
CA ARG A 199 -11.61 6.14 8.05
C ARG A 199 -11.62 7.66 8.07
N ALA A 200 -12.16 8.26 7.01
CA ALA A 200 -12.39 9.70 6.98
C ALA A 200 -13.50 10.07 7.96
N ASP A 201 -13.35 11.23 8.62
CA ASP A 201 -14.35 11.69 9.59
C ASP A 201 -15.63 12.22 8.93
N SER A 202 -15.52 12.92 7.80
CA SER A 202 -16.65 13.48 7.10
C SER A 202 -16.38 13.56 5.61
N VAL A 203 -16.72 12.49 4.90
CA VAL A 203 -16.85 12.55 3.45
C VAL A 203 -18.06 11.71 3.09
N GLU A 204 -19.21 12.37 2.89
CA GLU A 204 -20.42 11.75 2.35
C GLU A 204 -20.15 10.95 1.06
N ARG A 205 -19.05 11.28 0.38
CA ARG A 205 -18.60 10.68 -0.88
C ARG A 205 -17.56 9.58 -0.74
N CYS A 206 -16.98 9.34 0.45
CA CYS A 206 -15.99 8.28 0.59
C CYS A 206 -16.71 6.93 0.68
N LYS A 207 -16.53 6.13 -0.36
CA LYS A 207 -17.22 4.84 -0.55
C LYS A 207 -16.73 3.74 0.40
N GLY A 208 -15.72 4.01 1.20
CA GLY A 208 -15.11 3.03 2.10
C GLY A 208 -14.13 3.63 3.09
N PHE A 209 -13.43 2.73 3.76
CA PHE A 209 -12.37 3.00 4.72
C PHE A 209 -11.24 1.98 4.51
N PHE A 210 -10.12 2.13 5.24
CA PHE A 210 -9.04 1.16 5.20
C PHE A 210 -9.04 0.27 6.43
N GLY A 211 -8.85 -1.02 6.20
CA GLY A 211 -8.26 -1.92 7.18
C GLY A 211 -6.75 -2.04 6.92
N ILE A 212 -5.93 -1.85 7.95
CA ILE A 212 -4.47 -1.90 7.87
C ILE A 212 -3.97 -3.13 8.62
N HIS A 213 -3.25 -3.99 7.91
CA HIS A 213 -2.47 -5.07 8.48
C HIS A 213 -1.01 -4.62 8.59
N ILE A 214 -0.36 -4.91 9.72
CA ILE A 214 1.07 -4.65 9.92
C ILE A 214 1.66 -5.90 10.55
N GLN A 215 2.79 -6.36 10.01
CA GLN A 215 3.56 -7.47 10.56
C GLN A 215 5.06 -7.19 10.51
N SER A 216 5.77 -7.68 11.52
CA SER A 216 7.23 -7.78 11.51
C SER A 216 7.64 -8.97 10.65
N THR A 217 8.60 -8.79 9.75
CA THR A 217 9.14 -9.89 8.94
C THR A 217 10.51 -9.54 8.41
N LYS A 218 11.43 -10.52 8.38
CA LYS A 218 12.76 -10.31 7.80
C LYS A 218 12.66 -10.04 6.29
N LEU A 219 13.12 -8.87 5.84
CA LEU A 219 13.14 -8.48 4.44
C LEU A 219 14.53 -8.64 3.84
N ILE A 220 14.61 -9.26 2.66
CA ILE A 220 15.87 -9.48 1.94
C ILE A 220 15.98 -8.45 0.82
N PHE A 221 16.65 -7.34 1.11
CA PHE A 221 17.14 -6.37 0.12
C PHE A 221 18.64 -6.57 -0.04
N ASP A 222 19.06 -7.21 -1.14
CA ASP A 222 20.45 -7.58 -1.39
C ASP A 222 21.37 -6.36 -1.29
N GLY A 223 22.41 -6.46 -0.45
CA GLY A 223 23.46 -5.45 -0.31
C GLY A 223 23.07 -4.13 0.38
N ASN A 224 21.81 -3.97 0.81
CA ASN A 224 21.31 -2.70 1.33
C ASN A 224 20.90 -2.81 2.81
N GLU A 225 21.34 -1.86 3.65
CA GLU A 225 21.02 -1.83 5.09
C GLU A 225 19.59 -1.37 5.39
N SER A 226 18.99 -0.61 4.47
CA SER A 226 17.66 -0.04 4.56
C SER A 226 17.02 0.05 3.18
N GLY A 227 15.71 0.25 3.16
CA GLY A 227 14.99 0.44 1.91
C GLY A 227 13.50 0.37 2.09
N PHE A 228 12.79 0.58 0.98
CA PHE A 228 11.37 0.24 0.93
C PHE A 228 10.93 -0.20 -0.45
N VAL A 229 9.81 -0.92 -0.48
CA VAL A 229 9.00 -1.18 -1.67
C VAL A 229 7.58 -0.76 -1.36
N PHE A 230 6.99 0.06 -2.23
CA PHE A 230 5.60 0.51 -2.15
C PHE A 230 4.89 0.13 -3.43
N SER A 231 3.85 -0.70 -3.33
CA SER A 231 3.17 -1.30 -4.47
C SER A 231 1.65 -1.13 -4.41
N THR A 232 1.01 -1.34 -5.56
CA THR A 232 -0.44 -1.22 -5.75
C THR A 232 -1.05 -2.59 -6.03
N SER A 233 -2.37 -2.71 -5.83
CA SER A 233 -3.14 -3.75 -6.50
C SER A 233 -2.94 -3.65 -8.02
N SER A 234 -3.12 -4.77 -8.73
CA SER A 234 -2.98 -4.73 -10.19
C SER A 234 -4.14 -3.98 -10.85
N GLY A 235 -3.88 -3.42 -12.00
CA GLY A 235 -4.86 -2.89 -12.95
C GLY A 235 -4.55 -3.43 -14.35
N ASN A 236 -5.25 -2.92 -15.37
CA ASN A 236 -5.18 -3.40 -16.75
C ASN A 236 -5.33 -4.93 -16.80
N ILE A 237 -6.31 -5.42 -16.06
CA ILE A 237 -6.50 -6.83 -15.74
C ILE A 237 -7.03 -7.59 -16.97
N GLU A 238 -6.44 -8.75 -17.23
CA GLU A 238 -6.92 -9.75 -18.18
C GLU A 238 -7.50 -10.94 -17.40
N MET A 239 -8.78 -11.25 -17.64
CA MET A 239 -9.50 -12.36 -17.00
C MET A 239 -9.81 -13.46 -18.02
N ASN A 240 -9.87 -14.72 -17.55
CA ASN A 240 -10.52 -15.82 -18.26
C ASN A 240 -11.60 -16.43 -17.37
N GLY A 241 -12.85 -16.05 -17.61
CA GLY A 241 -13.94 -16.29 -16.68
C GLY A 241 -13.69 -15.55 -15.35
N GLU A 242 -13.60 -16.31 -14.26
CA GLU A 242 -13.31 -15.77 -12.92
C GLU A 242 -11.81 -15.79 -12.57
N GLU A 243 -10.96 -16.33 -13.44
CA GLU A 243 -9.52 -16.45 -13.21
C GLU A 243 -8.76 -15.20 -13.68
N LEU A 244 -7.93 -14.65 -12.81
CA LEU A 244 -7.02 -13.56 -13.13
C LEU A 244 -5.79 -14.12 -13.87
N ILE A 245 -5.62 -13.76 -15.15
CA ILE A 245 -4.49 -14.23 -15.97
C ILE A 245 -3.34 -13.25 -15.88
N LYS A 246 -3.57 -11.98 -16.22
CA LYS A 246 -2.54 -10.95 -16.24
C LYS A 246 -3.00 -9.66 -15.60
N GLY A 247 -2.05 -8.85 -15.19
CA GLY A 247 -2.31 -7.50 -14.70
C GLY A 247 -1.02 -6.72 -14.54
N THR A 248 -1.15 -5.40 -14.55
CA THR A 248 -0.05 -4.48 -14.32
C THR A 248 -0.10 -3.96 -12.89
N CYS A 249 0.98 -4.07 -12.11
CA CYS A 249 1.12 -3.35 -10.84
C CYS A 249 2.10 -2.19 -10.99
N MET A 250 1.95 -1.18 -10.14
CA MET A 250 2.90 -0.07 -10.04
C MET A 250 3.72 -0.20 -8.76
N PHE A 251 4.98 0.20 -8.83
CA PHE A 251 5.91 0.14 -7.72
C PHE A 251 6.70 1.43 -7.59
N ALA A 252 7.03 1.75 -6.34
CA ALA A 252 8.08 2.68 -5.97
C ALA A 252 9.06 1.93 -5.06
N ALA A 253 10.35 2.01 -5.34
CA ALA A 253 11.37 1.34 -4.53
C ALA A 253 12.56 2.24 -4.22
N TYR A 254 13.18 2.02 -3.07
CA TYR A 254 14.46 2.62 -2.69
C TYR A 254 15.34 1.57 -2.01
N PRO A 255 16.64 1.49 -2.36
CA PRO A 255 17.37 2.26 -3.38
C PRO A 255 17.16 1.79 -4.84
N ASN A 256 17.95 2.24 -5.83
CA ASN A 256 17.83 1.74 -7.23
C ASN A 256 18.56 0.41 -7.49
N GLU A 257 19.20 -0.16 -6.47
CA GLU A 257 20.26 -1.14 -6.69
C GLU A 257 19.74 -2.58 -6.78
N PHE A 258 18.42 -2.72 -6.86
CA PHE A 258 17.78 -4.02 -6.88
C PHE A 258 17.97 -4.70 -8.24
N LYS A 259 19.01 -5.52 -8.32
CA LYS A 259 19.36 -6.29 -9.53
C LYS A 259 18.30 -7.33 -9.89
N LYS A 260 17.56 -7.85 -8.91
CA LYS A 260 16.42 -8.76 -9.05
C LYS A 260 15.45 -8.53 -7.91
N TYR A 261 14.16 -8.59 -8.21
CA TYR A 261 13.12 -8.63 -7.20
C TYR A 261 12.21 -9.83 -7.40
N LEU A 262 11.88 -10.48 -6.29
CA LEU A 262 10.69 -11.30 -6.15
C LEU A 262 9.60 -10.39 -5.61
N PHE A 263 8.82 -9.78 -6.51
CA PHE A 263 7.64 -9.01 -6.09
C PHE A 263 6.45 -9.97 -5.97
N PRO A 264 5.89 -10.20 -4.77
CA PRO A 264 4.59 -10.84 -4.69
C PRO A 264 3.54 -9.87 -5.28
N SER A 265 2.67 -10.40 -6.13
CA SER A 265 1.45 -9.70 -6.51
C SER A 265 0.57 -9.52 -5.27
N LEU A 266 -0.02 -8.33 -5.09
CA LEU A 266 -1.06 -8.11 -4.09
C LEU A 266 -2.43 -8.71 -4.50
N ASN A 267 -2.59 -9.05 -5.78
CA ASN A 267 -3.74 -9.81 -6.24
C ASN A 267 -3.49 -11.29 -5.98
N TRP A 268 -4.16 -11.79 -4.96
CA TRP A 268 -4.20 -13.20 -4.62
C TRP A 268 -5.32 -13.89 -5.40
N ASN A 269 -4.98 -14.90 -6.20
CA ASN A 269 -5.98 -15.73 -6.85
C ASN A 269 -6.73 -16.55 -5.79
N VAL A 270 -8.04 -16.34 -5.68
CA VAL A 270 -8.95 -17.04 -4.74
C VAL A 270 -9.10 -18.53 -5.07
N PHE A 271 -8.46 -19.01 -6.13
CA PHE A 271 -8.50 -20.41 -6.56
C PHE A 271 -7.11 -21.05 -6.57
N TYR A 272 -6.39 -20.94 -5.45
CA TYR A 272 -5.34 -21.92 -5.19
C TYR A 272 -6.02 -23.22 -4.74
N LYS A 273 -6.44 -24.06 -5.69
CA LYS A 273 -6.53 -25.50 -5.43
C LYS A 273 -5.10 -26.01 -5.51
N PRO A 274 -4.44 -26.36 -4.40
CA PRO A 274 -3.20 -27.11 -4.50
C PRO A 274 -3.49 -28.32 -5.39
N LYS A 275 -2.69 -28.52 -6.44
CA LYS A 275 -2.77 -29.78 -7.18
C LYS A 275 -2.54 -30.88 -6.14
N PRO A 276 -3.46 -31.86 -6.01
CA PRO A 276 -3.16 -33.03 -5.19
C PRO A 276 -1.88 -33.66 -5.73
N HIS A 277 -0.90 -33.84 -4.83
CA HIS A 277 0.29 -34.64 -5.08
C HIS A 277 -0.09 -36.11 -5.25
#